data_AF-A0A9P9GRX0-F1
#
_entry.id   AF-A0A9P9GRX0-F1
#
_cell.length_a   1.000
_cell.length_b   1.000
_cell.length_c   1.000
_cell.angle_alpha   90.00
_cell.angle_beta   90.00
_cell.angle_gamma   90.00
#
_symmetry.space_group_name_H-M   'P 1'
#
loop_
_entity.id
_entity.type
_entity.pdbx_description
1 polymer ?
#
loop_
_entity_poly.entity_id
_entity_poly.type
_entity_poly.pdbx_seq_one_letter_code
_entity_poly.pdbx_strand_id
1 'polypeptide(L)'
;MTTLSWKRVDNPFVSFFRSWERALNWRKRLIERGGRSIIIVAVLVERPVWSLRCICCRTTSLHRTSSNSSDRLRRNLEYFRGELLVQGGIDLTEYRILACFDGDNLEIKRRSISPLIEPSERSLFASIPKGTLLTFSNASLSITQRLEYDMLNLTGVRNDAKLYVLVLAMCVCEMEMKQENKKMTIEATEYCGNWLSRFVVGGCNYNFDVYY
;
A
#
# COMPACT_ATOMS: atom_id res chain seq x y z
N MET A 1 17.29 15.00 12.43
CA MET A 1 16.24 14.11 11.85
C MET A 1 14.90 14.44 12.47
N THR A 2 14.15 15.34 11.83
CA THR A 2 12.88 15.92 12.31
C THR A 2 11.63 15.21 11.77
N THR A 3 11.79 14.29 10.81
CA THR A 3 10.72 13.48 10.20
C THR A 3 9.89 12.70 11.23
N LEU A 4 10.50 12.26 12.33
CA LEU A 4 9.86 11.41 13.34
C LEU A 4 9.04 12.20 14.38
N SER A 5 9.09 13.53 14.35
CA SER A 5 8.48 14.38 15.38
C SER A 5 7.08 14.90 15.04
N TRP A 6 6.57 14.63 13.83
CA TRP A 6 5.27 15.13 13.34
C TRP A 6 5.11 16.66 13.49
N LYS A 7 6.23 17.39 13.58
CA LYS A 7 6.25 18.86 13.59
C LYS A 7 6.17 19.37 12.16
N ARG A 8 5.37 20.42 11.92
CA ARG A 8 5.39 21.18 10.66
C ARG A 8 6.77 21.81 10.48
N VAL A 9 7.59 21.16 9.68
CA VAL A 9 8.89 21.65 9.19
C VAL A 9 8.92 21.30 7.72
N ASP A 10 9.51 22.17 6.90
CA ASP A 10 9.80 21.88 5.49
C ASP A 10 10.58 20.58 5.40
N ASN A 11 9.91 19.54 4.91
CA ASN A 11 10.41 18.19 4.90
C ASN A 11 10.40 17.68 3.45
N PRO A 12 11.54 17.27 2.89
CA PRO A 12 11.62 16.77 1.52
C PRO A 12 11.02 15.36 1.34
N PHE A 13 10.49 14.74 2.40
CA PHE A 13 9.98 13.38 2.37
C PHE A 13 8.45 13.32 2.41
N VAL A 14 7.89 12.49 1.54
CA VAL A 14 6.49 12.05 1.60
C VAL A 14 6.43 10.65 2.20
N SER A 15 5.48 10.46 3.13
CA SER A 15 5.28 9.19 3.84
C SER A 15 4.23 8.31 3.14
N PHE A 16 4.56 7.04 2.99
CA PHE A 16 3.68 6.00 2.44
C PHE A 16 3.58 4.80 3.39
N PHE A 17 2.48 4.06 3.30
CA PHE A 17 2.32 2.79 4.00
C PHE A 17 2.47 1.64 3.00
N ARG A 18 3.27 0.62 3.37
CA ARG A 18 3.33 -0.64 2.61
C ARG A 18 2.08 -1.50 2.75
N SER A 19 1.29 -1.28 3.81
CA SER A 19 0.16 -2.12 4.19
C SER A 19 -1.16 -1.42 3.97
N TRP A 20 -2.04 -2.07 3.22
CA TRP A 20 -3.43 -1.64 3.02
C TRP A 20 -4.20 -1.51 4.34
N GLU A 21 -4.06 -2.49 5.23
CA GLU A 21 -4.67 -2.46 6.57
C GLU A 21 -4.25 -1.22 7.37
N ARG A 22 -2.98 -0.83 7.24
CA ARG A 22 -2.44 0.35 7.91
C ARG A 22 -3.00 1.63 7.32
N ALA A 23 -3.18 1.70 6.00
CA ALA A 23 -3.87 2.81 5.35
C ALA A 23 -5.32 2.95 5.84
N LEU A 24 -6.06 1.84 5.96
CA LEU A 24 -7.42 1.83 6.52
C LEU A 24 -7.48 2.29 7.98
N ASN A 25 -6.52 1.85 8.81
CA ASN A 25 -6.42 2.27 10.20
C ASN A 25 -6.08 3.76 10.33
N TRP A 26 -5.21 4.29 9.46
CA TRP A 26 -4.93 5.72 9.44
C TRP A 26 -6.14 6.54 8.98
N ARG A 27 -6.80 6.12 7.91
CA ARG A 27 -8.06 6.72 7.47
C ARG A 27 -9.05 6.84 8.63
N LYS A 28 -9.26 5.77 9.41
CA LYS A 28 -10.13 5.79 10.59
C LYS A 28 -9.74 6.89 11.59
N ARG A 29 -8.45 6.98 11.94
CA ARG A 29 -7.94 8.00 12.86
C ARG A 29 -8.08 9.43 12.33
N LEU A 30 -7.97 9.64 11.01
CA LEU A 30 -8.17 10.96 10.41
C LEU A 30 -9.63 11.39 10.52
N ILE A 31 -10.58 10.48 10.26
CA ILE A 31 -12.02 10.74 10.41
C ILE A 31 -12.36 11.04 11.88
N GLU A 32 -11.86 10.24 12.82
CA GLU A 32 -12.09 10.44 14.26
C GLU A 32 -11.56 11.80 14.77
N ARG A 33 -10.59 12.39 14.06
CA ARG A 33 -10.06 13.74 14.34
C ARG A 33 -10.80 14.86 13.60
N GLY A 34 -11.89 14.56 12.91
CA GLY A 34 -12.68 15.53 12.14
C GLY A 34 -12.15 15.81 10.73
N GLY A 35 -11.24 14.99 10.22
CA GLY A 35 -10.80 15.06 8.83
C GLY A 35 -11.95 14.80 7.85
N ARG A 36 -11.92 15.48 6.70
CA ARG A 36 -12.91 15.38 5.61
C ARG A 36 -12.19 15.31 4.27
N SER A 37 -12.87 14.79 3.25
CA SER A 37 -12.30 14.62 1.90
C SER A 37 -11.03 13.78 1.90
N ILE A 38 -11.05 12.70 2.68
CA ILE A 38 -9.94 11.77 2.82
C ILE A 38 -9.93 10.87 1.60
N ILE A 39 -8.75 10.70 1.00
CA ILE A 39 -8.53 9.79 -0.13
C ILE A 39 -7.38 8.87 0.22
N ILE A 40 -7.54 7.57 -0.03
CA ILE A 40 -6.43 6.62 -0.02
C ILE A 40 -5.92 6.50 -1.46
N VAL A 41 -4.65 6.81 -1.68
CA VAL A 41 -4.02 6.72 -3.01
C VAL A 41 -3.07 5.52 -3.02
N ALA A 42 -3.29 4.58 -3.93
CA ALA A 42 -2.40 3.45 -4.14
C ALA A 42 -1.33 3.82 -5.17
N VAL A 43 -0.06 3.70 -4.77
CA VAL A 43 1.08 4.16 -5.56
C VAL A 43 2.10 3.04 -5.71
N LEU A 44 2.58 2.83 -6.93
CA LEU A 44 3.73 1.98 -7.22
C LEU A 44 5.03 2.77 -7.00
N VAL A 45 5.91 2.30 -6.12
CA VAL A 45 7.17 2.99 -5.78
C VAL A 45 8.36 2.14 -6.22
N GLU A 46 9.10 2.60 -7.22
CA GLU A 46 10.26 1.89 -7.81
C GLU A 46 11.62 2.46 -7.37
N ARG A 47 11.64 3.71 -6.86
CA ARG A 47 12.87 4.43 -6.46
C ARG A 47 13.38 4.00 -5.09
N PRO A 48 14.67 4.26 -4.74
CA PRO A 48 15.24 3.84 -3.46
C PRO A 48 14.42 4.40 -2.30
N VAL A 49 13.74 3.49 -1.60
CA VAL A 49 12.87 3.82 -0.49
C VAL A 49 13.64 3.67 0.80
N TRP A 50 13.65 4.72 1.62
CA TRP A 50 14.18 4.60 2.96
C TRP A 50 13.10 4.01 3.87
N SER A 51 13.33 2.79 4.35
CA SER A 51 12.52 2.21 5.42
C SER A 51 12.79 2.97 6.71
N LEU A 52 11.75 3.56 7.32
CA LEU A 52 11.89 4.30 8.57
C LEU A 52 12.47 3.43 9.69
N ARG A 53 12.15 2.13 9.71
CA ARG A 53 12.76 1.18 10.65
C ARG A 53 14.28 1.16 10.50
N CYS A 54 14.80 1.11 9.27
CA CYS A 54 16.23 1.07 8.99
C CYS A 54 16.92 2.38 9.40
N ILE A 55 16.30 3.53 9.14
CA ILE A 55 16.81 4.84 9.57
C ILE A 55 16.84 4.93 11.10
N CYS A 56 15.72 4.62 11.74
CA CYS A 56 15.59 4.68 13.19
C CYS A 56 16.59 3.78 13.90
N CYS A 57 16.72 2.52 13.47
CA CYS A 57 17.68 1.58 14.03
C CYS A 57 19.12 2.10 13.92
N ARG A 58 19.51 2.68 12.78
CA ARG A 58 20.83 3.30 12.59
C ARG A 58 21.04 4.49 13.53
N THR A 59 20.05 5.35 13.72
CA THR A 59 20.17 6.49 14.65
C THR A 59 20.19 6.09 16.12
N THR A 60 19.41 5.09 16.52
CA THR A 60 19.43 4.59 17.91
C THR A 60 20.72 3.88 18.26
N SER A 61 21.39 3.26 17.28
CA SER A 61 22.72 2.67 17.45
C SER A 61 23.82 3.72 17.72
N LEU A 62 23.64 4.95 17.22
CA LEU A 62 24.59 6.06 17.37
C LEU A 62 24.34 6.91 18.62
N HIS A 63 23.21 6.73 19.32
CA HIS A 63 22.84 7.46 20.55
C HIS A 63 22.71 6.52 21.74
N ARG A 64 23.76 5.74 22.01
CA ARG A 64 23.84 4.81 23.13
C ARG A 64 24.36 5.48 24.41
N THR A 65 23.89 6.70 24.71
CA THR A 65 24.23 7.47 25.92
C THR A 65 23.02 8.24 26.45
N SER A 66 21.91 7.56 26.76
CA SER A 66 20.80 8.14 27.54
C SER A 66 19.82 7.04 27.94
N SER A 67 19.87 6.62 29.20
CA SER A 67 19.13 5.48 29.75
C SER A 67 17.63 5.71 29.96
N ASN A 68 17.11 6.94 29.75
CA ASN A 68 15.69 7.27 30.02
C ASN A 68 14.84 7.55 28.77
N SER A 69 15.43 7.73 27.59
CA SER A 69 14.72 8.05 26.34
C SER A 69 14.33 6.82 25.49
N SER A 70 14.83 5.64 25.87
CA SER A 70 14.64 4.36 25.14
C SER A 70 13.17 3.96 24.99
N ASP A 71 12.36 4.04 26.05
CA ASP A 71 11.03 3.41 26.07
C ASP A 71 9.93 4.24 25.40
N ARG A 72 10.09 5.56 25.32
CA ARG A 72 9.19 6.41 24.51
C ARG A 72 9.52 6.30 23.02
N LEU A 73 10.80 6.25 22.66
CA LEU A 73 11.21 6.07 21.27
C LEU A 73 10.87 4.66 20.75
N ARG A 74 11.07 3.61 21.55
CA ARG A 74 10.67 2.23 21.20
C ARG A 74 9.18 2.10 20.97
N ARG A 75 8.33 2.68 21.82
CA ARG A 75 6.88 2.75 21.61
C ARG A 75 6.49 3.54 20.35
N ASN A 76 7.30 4.54 19.97
CA ASN A 76 7.09 5.30 18.74
C ASN A 76 7.45 4.51 17.47
N LEU A 77 8.39 3.55 17.54
CA LEU A 77 8.83 2.77 16.37
C LEU A 77 7.76 1.84 15.80
N GLU A 78 6.84 1.36 16.62
CA GLU A 78 5.68 0.60 16.12
C GLU A 78 4.81 1.46 15.19
N TYR A 79 4.66 2.75 15.51
CA TYR A 79 3.96 3.72 14.66
C TYR A 79 4.68 4.00 13.34
N PHE A 80 5.93 3.55 13.13
CA PHE A 80 6.66 3.72 11.87
C PHE A 80 6.95 2.38 11.15
N ARG A 81 6.53 1.25 11.73
CA ARG A 81 6.78 -0.08 11.14
C ARG A 81 6.03 -0.27 9.82
N GLY A 82 6.76 -0.42 8.71
CA GLY A 82 6.15 -0.57 7.37
C GLY A 82 5.79 0.76 6.71
N GLU A 83 6.28 1.87 7.25
CA GLU A 83 6.22 3.18 6.63
C GLU A 83 7.48 3.45 5.79
N LEU A 84 7.25 4.11 4.67
CA LEU A 84 8.23 4.39 3.63
C LEU A 84 8.35 5.87 3.43
N LEU A 85 9.59 6.37 3.39
CA LEU A 85 9.86 7.75 3.00
C LEU A 85 10.41 7.79 1.58
N VAL A 86 9.74 8.58 0.74
CA VAL A 86 10.19 8.90 -0.61
C VAL A 86 10.63 10.35 -0.63
N GLN A 87 11.90 10.58 -1.00
CA GLN A 87 12.47 11.91 -1.12
C GLN A 87 12.03 12.56 -2.44
N GLY A 88 11.61 13.83 -2.39
CA GLY A 88 11.18 14.58 -3.58
C GLY A 88 9.77 14.24 -4.07
N GLY A 89 9.04 13.37 -3.35
CA GLY A 89 7.66 13.01 -3.68
C GLY A 89 7.54 11.98 -4.82
N ILE A 90 6.37 11.96 -5.46
CA ILE A 90 6.09 11.11 -6.63
C ILE A 90 6.10 12.00 -7.86
N ASP A 91 6.90 11.64 -8.85
CA ASP A 91 6.91 12.34 -10.13
C ASP A 91 5.59 12.05 -10.89
N LEU A 92 4.92 13.11 -11.33
CA LEU A 92 3.66 13.01 -12.08
C LEU A 92 3.86 12.34 -13.44
N THR A 93 5.08 12.37 -14.00
CA THR A 93 5.39 11.80 -15.31
C THR A 93 5.57 10.28 -15.29
N GLU A 94 5.68 9.68 -14.11
CA GLU A 94 5.96 8.25 -13.96
C GLU A 94 4.68 7.38 -13.86
N TYR A 95 3.48 7.98 -13.98
CA TYR A 95 2.17 7.28 -13.93
C TYR A 95 2.07 6.24 -12.81
N ARG A 96 2.52 6.62 -11.62
CA ARG A 96 2.67 5.70 -10.47
C ARG A 96 1.42 5.50 -9.65
N ILE A 97 0.38 6.30 -9.88
CA ILE A 97 -0.89 6.18 -9.17
C ILE A 97 -1.71 5.09 -9.84
N LEU A 98 -1.94 3.99 -9.12
CA LEU A 98 -2.65 2.82 -9.65
C LEU A 98 -4.16 2.91 -9.40
N ALA A 99 -4.57 3.46 -8.26
CA ALA A 99 -5.98 3.62 -7.91
C ALA A 99 -6.16 4.65 -6.80
N CYS A 100 -7.35 5.24 -6.73
CA CYS A 100 -7.77 6.17 -5.70
C CYS A 100 -9.02 5.66 -5.00
N PHE A 101 -9.05 5.75 -3.67
CA PHE A 101 -10.18 5.29 -2.87
C PHE A 101 -10.76 6.38 -2.00
N ASP A 102 -12.06 6.65 -2.16
CA ASP A 102 -12.81 7.49 -1.23
C ASP A 102 -12.67 6.93 0.20
N GLY A 103 -12.18 7.79 1.09
CA GLY A 103 -11.86 7.49 2.45
C GLY A 103 -12.81 8.09 3.48
N ASP A 104 -13.85 8.84 3.10
CA ASP A 104 -14.68 9.56 4.08
C ASP A 104 -15.63 8.64 4.86
N ASN A 105 -15.96 7.47 4.30
CA ASN A 105 -16.83 6.51 4.96
C ASN A 105 -16.04 5.49 5.80
N LEU A 106 -16.31 5.40 7.10
CA LEU A 106 -15.69 4.40 8.00
C LEU A 106 -16.06 2.96 7.66
N GLU A 107 -17.22 2.73 7.04
CA GLU A 107 -17.66 1.39 6.67
C GLU A 107 -16.68 0.73 5.68
N ILE A 108 -16.31 -0.51 6.00
CA ILE A 108 -15.47 -1.36 5.17
C ILE A 108 -16.33 -2.55 4.74
N LYS A 109 -16.30 -2.86 3.44
CA LYS A 109 -16.91 -4.08 2.90
C LYS A 109 -15.80 -5.07 2.57
N ARG A 110 -15.86 -6.25 3.17
CA ARG A 110 -15.03 -7.38 2.73
C ARG A 110 -15.58 -7.90 1.41
N ARG A 111 -14.76 -7.90 0.38
CA ARG A 111 -15.15 -8.29 -0.97
C ARG A 111 -14.18 -9.32 -1.53
N SER A 112 -14.74 -10.28 -2.26
CA SER A 112 -13.97 -11.15 -3.13
C SER A 112 -13.37 -10.31 -4.27
N ILE A 113 -12.07 -10.44 -4.49
CA ILE A 113 -11.35 -9.86 -5.62
C ILE A 113 -10.53 -10.98 -6.26
N SER A 114 -10.70 -11.15 -7.57
CA SER A 114 -9.83 -12.03 -8.36
C SER A 114 -8.66 -11.22 -8.89
N PRO A 115 -7.41 -11.65 -8.73
CA PRO A 115 -6.29 -10.90 -9.28
C PRO A 115 -6.13 -11.09 -10.81
N LEU A 116 -6.86 -12.04 -11.45
CA LEU A 116 -6.87 -12.27 -12.90
C LEU A 116 -8.29 -12.38 -13.49
N ILE A 117 -8.42 -12.06 -14.79
CA ILE A 117 -9.64 -12.11 -15.59
C ILE A 117 -9.92 -13.54 -16.14
N GLU A 118 -8.92 -14.43 -16.12
CA GLU A 118 -8.98 -15.80 -16.65
C GLU A 118 -8.52 -16.88 -15.61
N PRO A 119 -8.88 -18.17 -15.79
CA PRO A 119 -9.47 -18.95 -14.71
C PRO A 119 -8.44 -19.80 -13.97
N SER A 120 -7.83 -19.23 -12.95
CA SER A 120 -7.48 -20.01 -11.75
C SER A 120 -8.22 -19.38 -10.58
N GLU A 121 -9.24 -20.09 -10.09
CA GLU A 121 -10.26 -19.65 -9.10
C GLU A 121 -9.68 -19.44 -7.70
N ARG A 122 -8.76 -18.51 -7.53
CA ARG A 122 -8.37 -18.05 -6.19
C ARG A 122 -8.94 -16.66 -5.95
N SER A 123 -10.19 -16.66 -5.47
CA SER A 123 -10.83 -15.46 -4.92
C SER A 123 -10.11 -15.08 -3.64
N LEU A 124 -9.35 -13.98 -3.68
CA LEU A 124 -8.81 -13.34 -2.49
C LEU A 124 -9.86 -12.41 -1.88
N PHE A 125 -9.67 -12.03 -0.62
CA PHE A 125 -10.57 -11.10 0.04
C PHE A 125 -9.83 -9.83 0.42
N ALA A 126 -10.36 -8.69 -0.03
CA ALA A 126 -9.88 -7.39 0.38
C ALA A 126 -10.96 -6.63 1.15
N SER A 127 -10.50 -5.79 2.06
CA SER A 127 -11.32 -4.85 2.82
C SER A 127 -11.38 -3.52 2.07
N ILE A 128 -12.50 -3.18 1.44
CA ILE A 128 -12.62 -1.95 0.62
C ILE A 128 -13.52 -0.93 1.31
N PRO A 129 -13.14 0.37 1.35
CA PRO A 129 -14.04 1.43 1.77
C PRO A 129 -15.38 1.41 1.01
N LYS A 130 -16.49 1.58 1.71
CA LYS A 130 -17.81 1.75 1.08
C LYS A 130 -17.84 3.11 0.37
N GLY A 131 -18.31 3.13 -0.88
CA GLY A 131 -18.45 4.36 -1.67
C GLY A 131 -17.43 4.50 -2.77
N THR A 132 -16.20 4.01 -2.57
CA THR A 132 -15.09 4.21 -3.50
C THR A 132 -15.33 3.76 -4.94
N LEU A 133 -15.82 2.53 -5.12
CA LEU A 133 -15.89 1.90 -6.44
C LEU A 133 -17.29 2.01 -7.05
N LEU A 134 -18.13 2.94 -6.57
CA LEU A 134 -19.53 3.07 -6.99
C LEU A 134 -19.70 3.95 -8.24
N THR A 135 -18.68 4.72 -8.63
CA THR A 135 -18.79 5.81 -9.59
C THR A 135 -18.87 5.37 -11.06
N PHE A 136 -18.43 4.16 -11.41
CA PHE A 136 -18.58 3.65 -12.77
C PHE A 136 -19.87 2.83 -12.92
N SER A 137 -20.68 3.30 -13.86
CA SER A 137 -22.11 3.06 -14.10
C SER A 137 -22.57 1.61 -14.36
N ASN A 138 -21.68 0.62 -14.27
CA ASN A 138 -22.03 -0.77 -14.53
C ASN A 138 -21.97 -1.59 -13.24
N ALA A 139 -23.12 -1.74 -12.59
CA ALA A 139 -23.31 -2.62 -11.43
C ALA A 139 -22.87 -4.08 -11.70
N SER A 140 -22.72 -4.47 -12.97
CA SER A 140 -22.29 -5.80 -13.42
C SER A 140 -20.78 -6.04 -13.40
N LEU A 141 -19.92 -5.02 -13.33
CA LEU A 141 -18.47 -5.21 -13.36
C LEU A 141 -17.94 -5.74 -12.03
N SER A 142 -17.05 -6.73 -12.12
CA SER A 142 -16.28 -7.23 -10.98
C SER A 142 -15.38 -6.12 -10.41
N ILE A 143 -14.96 -6.25 -9.15
CA ILE A 143 -14.09 -5.26 -8.51
C ILE A 143 -12.77 -5.12 -9.25
N THR A 144 -12.22 -6.24 -9.73
CA THR A 144 -10.98 -6.27 -10.52
C THR A 144 -11.12 -5.48 -11.80
N GLN A 145 -12.23 -5.65 -12.54
CA GLN A 145 -12.50 -4.90 -13.76
C GLN A 145 -12.67 -3.40 -13.49
N ARG A 146 -13.24 -3.02 -12.35
CA ARG A 146 -13.32 -1.61 -11.95
C ARG A 146 -11.94 -1.03 -11.66
N LEU A 147 -11.11 -1.76 -10.91
CA LEU A 147 -9.73 -1.36 -10.66
C LEU A 147 -8.90 -1.26 -11.94
N GLU A 148 -9.11 -2.17 -12.89
CA GLU A 148 -8.51 -2.12 -14.22
C GLU A 148 -8.91 -0.82 -14.96
N TYR A 149 -10.20 -0.48 -14.95
CA TYR A 149 -10.71 0.73 -15.58
C TYR A 149 -10.16 1.99 -14.91
N ASP A 150 -10.15 2.04 -13.58
CA ASP A 150 -9.59 3.15 -12.80
C ASP A 150 -8.10 3.34 -13.12
N MET A 151 -7.34 2.24 -13.14
CA MET A 151 -5.92 2.27 -13.48
C MET A 151 -5.73 2.78 -14.91
N LEU A 152 -6.49 2.27 -15.89
CA LEU A 152 -6.42 2.73 -17.28
C LEU A 152 -6.71 4.23 -17.41
N ASN A 153 -7.69 4.76 -16.67
CA ASN A 153 -7.99 6.19 -16.67
C ASN A 153 -6.87 7.04 -16.05
N LEU A 154 -6.17 6.51 -15.05
CA LEU A 154 -5.11 7.22 -14.34
C LEU A 154 -3.76 7.16 -15.06
N THR A 155 -3.46 6.05 -15.73
CA THR A 155 -2.15 5.80 -16.35
C THR A 155 -2.16 5.88 -17.88
N GLY A 156 -3.34 5.82 -18.50
CA GLY A 156 -3.51 5.70 -19.96
C GLY A 156 -3.11 4.34 -20.54
N VAL A 157 -2.63 3.40 -19.71
CA VAL A 157 -2.10 2.12 -20.17
C VAL A 157 -2.61 0.98 -19.29
N ARG A 158 -3.17 -0.05 -19.92
CA ARG A 158 -3.51 -1.30 -19.24
C ARG A 158 -2.23 -2.07 -18.90
N ASN A 159 -2.06 -2.45 -17.64
CA ASN A 159 -0.91 -3.22 -17.18
C ASN A 159 -1.35 -4.26 -16.14
N ASP A 160 -1.54 -5.50 -16.62
CA ASP A 160 -2.08 -6.59 -15.81
C ASP A 160 -1.18 -6.92 -14.62
N ALA A 161 0.15 -6.76 -14.76
CA ALA A 161 1.08 -6.97 -13.66
C ALA A 161 0.90 -5.93 -12.55
N LYS A 162 0.78 -4.64 -12.90
CA LYS A 162 0.53 -3.56 -11.91
C LYS A 162 -0.84 -3.72 -11.24
N LEU A 163 -1.86 -4.13 -11.99
CA LEU A 163 -3.18 -4.46 -11.44
C LEU A 163 -3.09 -5.62 -10.44
N TYR A 164 -2.34 -6.66 -10.80
CA TYR A 164 -2.13 -7.84 -9.96
C TYR A 164 -1.49 -7.45 -8.61
N VAL A 165 -0.45 -6.62 -8.64
CA VAL A 165 0.22 -6.08 -7.45
C VAL A 165 -0.73 -5.28 -6.58
N LEU A 166 -1.56 -4.42 -7.19
CA LEU A 166 -2.55 -3.65 -6.45
C LEU A 166 -3.54 -4.57 -5.72
N VAL A 167 -4.08 -5.57 -6.41
CA VAL A 167 -5.03 -6.52 -5.80
C VAL A 167 -4.39 -7.27 -4.63
N LEU A 168 -3.19 -7.80 -4.82
CA LEU A 168 -2.48 -8.51 -3.75
C LEU A 168 -2.16 -7.60 -2.56
N ALA A 169 -1.79 -6.34 -2.80
CA ALA A 169 -1.52 -5.37 -1.73
C ALA A 169 -2.78 -5.09 -0.90
N MET A 170 -3.94 -5.00 -1.56
CA MET A 170 -5.24 -4.85 -0.89
C MET A 170 -5.68 -6.10 -0.11
N CYS A 171 -5.23 -7.28 -0.54
CA CYS A 171 -5.52 -8.57 0.10
C CYS A 171 -4.55 -8.91 1.26
N VAL A 172 -3.67 -7.98 1.65
CA VAL A 172 -2.71 -8.15 2.76
C VAL A 172 -1.67 -9.25 2.49
N CYS A 173 -1.35 -9.50 1.21
CA CYS A 173 -0.23 -10.35 0.82
C CYS A 173 1.09 -9.57 0.94
N GLU A 174 2.15 -10.22 1.44
CA GLU A 174 3.51 -9.66 1.23
C GLU A 174 4.00 -10.08 -0.15
N MET A 175 4.74 -9.19 -0.80
CA MET A 175 5.18 -9.39 -2.16
C MET A 175 6.59 -8.88 -2.38
N GLU A 176 7.34 -9.62 -3.20
CA GLU A 176 8.55 -9.13 -3.85
C GLU A 176 8.34 -9.10 -5.37
N MET A 177 8.71 -7.98 -5.97
CA MET A 177 8.64 -7.79 -7.42
C MET A 177 10.04 -7.70 -7.99
N LYS A 178 10.28 -8.43 -9.07
CA LYS A 178 11.51 -8.35 -9.87
C LYS A 178 11.12 -8.15 -11.32
N GLN A 179 11.80 -7.23 -12.00
CA GLN A 179 11.63 -7.02 -13.42
C GLN A 179 12.96 -7.25 -14.13
N GLU A 180 13.01 -8.25 -15.01
CA GLU A 180 14.19 -8.66 -15.76
C GLU A 180 13.77 -9.01 -17.19
N ASN A 181 14.52 -8.56 -18.20
CA ASN A 181 14.30 -8.92 -19.61
C ASN A 181 12.84 -8.74 -20.11
N LYS A 182 12.18 -7.63 -19.74
CA LYS A 182 10.75 -7.37 -20.01
C LYS A 182 9.78 -8.39 -19.41
N LYS A 183 10.23 -9.19 -18.44
CA LYS A 183 9.37 -10.05 -17.62
C LYS A 183 9.31 -9.51 -16.21
N MET A 184 8.13 -9.53 -15.63
CA MET A 184 7.90 -9.17 -14.24
C MET A 184 7.52 -10.44 -13.48
N THR A 185 8.33 -10.79 -12.50
CA THR A 185 8.08 -11.89 -11.56
C THR A 185 7.61 -11.30 -10.25
N ILE A 186 6.49 -11.83 -9.75
CA ILE A 186 5.90 -11.46 -8.47
C ILE A 186 5.88 -12.70 -7.59
N GLU A 187 6.65 -12.68 -6.52
CA GLU A 187 6.61 -13.68 -5.46
C GLU A 187 5.67 -13.14 -4.38
N ALA A 188 4.55 -13.82 -4.13
CA ALA A 188 3.55 -13.41 -3.15
C ALA A 188 3.44 -14.45 -2.03
N THR A 189 3.45 -13.96 -0.79
CA THR A 189 3.17 -14.76 0.40
C THR A 189 1.83 -14.30 1.00
N GLU A 190 0.89 -15.23 1.06
CA GLU A 190 -0.43 -15.01 1.63
C GLU A 190 -0.40 -15.24 3.15
N TYR A 191 -0.97 -14.29 3.90
CA TYR A 191 -1.09 -14.39 5.35
C TYR A 191 -2.55 -14.41 5.78
N CYS A 192 -2.85 -15.22 6.78
CA CYS A 192 -4.09 -15.14 7.56
C CYS A 192 -3.79 -14.60 8.96
N GLY A 193 -4.78 -13.91 9.54
CA GLY A 193 -4.66 -13.27 10.85
C GLY A 193 -4.54 -11.76 10.77
N ASN A 194 -4.35 -11.10 11.91
CA ASN A 194 -4.20 -9.64 11.97
C ASN A 194 -2.72 -9.24 11.81
N TRP A 195 -2.41 -7.96 11.64
CA TRP A 195 -1.01 -7.51 11.51
C TRP A 195 -0.07 -7.87 12.69
N LEU A 196 -0.62 -8.18 13.87
CA LEU A 196 0.13 -8.57 15.07
C LEU A 196 0.40 -10.08 15.14
N SER A 197 -0.40 -10.89 14.45
CA SER A 197 -0.39 -12.35 14.46
C SER A 197 -0.74 -12.85 13.06
N ARG A 198 0.30 -13.02 12.23
CA ARG A 198 0.19 -13.49 10.85
C ARG A 198 0.75 -14.90 10.72
N PHE A 199 -0.01 -15.79 10.10
CA PHE A 199 0.44 -17.13 9.72
C PHE A 199 0.44 -17.25 8.21
N VAL A 200 1.48 -17.88 7.65
CA VAL A 200 1.59 -18.13 6.20
C VAL A 200 0.56 -19.17 5.79
N VAL A 201 -0.25 -18.84 4.79
CA VAL A 201 -1.30 -19.71 4.24
C VAL A 201 -0.86 -20.33 2.93
N GLY A 202 0.02 -19.66 2.20
CA GLY A 202 0.58 -20.15 0.95
C GLY A 202 1.55 -19.16 0.33
N GLY A 203 2.37 -19.66 -0.59
CA GLY A 203 3.23 -18.85 -1.45
C GLY A 203 2.92 -19.16 -2.91
N CYS A 204 2.98 -18.14 -3.77
CA CYS A 204 2.77 -18.29 -5.21
C CYS A 204 3.73 -17.38 -5.99
N ASN A 205 4.21 -17.89 -7.13
CA ASN A 205 5.06 -17.14 -8.05
C ASN A 205 4.29 -16.87 -9.33
N TYR A 206 4.26 -15.61 -9.74
CA TYR A 206 3.54 -15.15 -10.93
C TYR A 206 4.51 -14.51 -11.91
N ASN A 207 4.30 -14.77 -13.19
CA ASN A 207 5.14 -14.22 -14.26
C ASN A 207 4.26 -13.49 -15.26
N PHE A 208 4.66 -12.27 -15.59
CA PHE A 208 3.98 -11.40 -16.54
C PHE A 208 4.96 -10.92 -17.59
N ASP A 209 4.52 -10.89 -18.85
CA ASP A 209 5.23 -10.17 -19.89
C ASP A 209 4.89 -8.67 -19.79
N VAL A 210 5.92 -7.83 -19.80
CA VAL A 210 5.79 -6.37 -19.70
C VAL A 210 5.93 -5.77 -21.10
N TYR A 211 4.83 -5.23 -21.61
CA TYR A 211 4.80 -4.47 -22.86
C TYR A 211 4.84 -2.98 -22.54
N TYR A 212 5.69 -2.24 -23.27
CA TYR A 212 5.84 -0.78 -23.16
C TYR A 212 5.07 -0.08 -24.27
#